data_AF-A0AAX2UNT9-F1
#
_entry.id   AF-A0AAX2UNT9-F1
#
_cell.length_a   1.000
_cell.length_b   1.000
_cell.length_c   1.000
_cell.angle_alpha   90.00
_cell.angle_beta   90.00
_cell.angle_gamma   90.00
#
_symmetry.space_group_name_H-M   'P 1'
#
loop_
_entity.id
_entity.type
_entity.pdbx_description
1 polymer ?
#
loop_
_entity_poly.entity_id
_entity_poly.type
_entity_poly.pdbx_seq_one_letter_code
_entity_poly.pdbx_strand_id
1 'polypeptide(L)'
;MARLRSITKDPRYPELVAKYRYDWIRASVDLFGKEPTWQQQIILEAIEEPGSKVSVSSGHGTGKSDMTSIMVICYMLFFPNAMVNIVANKISQVQQVVWKYLRLNWKELCRRHPWVEQYFVLTDTTFYEITGKGVWFVAPKGCRIGNEESLAGSHAKHLLYIVDEASGVSDKAFGVMTGALTEDDNRMLLLSQPTRNGGFFYDTHHKLVKRGPDDKDGWTAIKLNSEESPIVKVGFIRMKLREYGGSRDAPEYMIKVRGEFPKSLAGYLLTRDECERSGRAKPRLDESWGWVLTVDVGNGRDSSVANLAKVSGDRFERRVVPHSVKEWPGTIDPVNFGRLIAAEYPREQYPNITVAVDGDGVGADTATILEEAGVAVHRIRWGQPCFSDDDKTRFLNKRALANIMARDAVKSGRLKLDTNEKTLDQASRIPCRLNEQGQWCMMPKDKMRKDLGLPSPDRWDTYCFHFLTDYIPSSMVITDDMRAEHESVSAWAKELVAEDI
;
A
#
# COMPACT_ATOMS: atom_id res chain seq x y z
N MET A 1 -27.37 -46.15 7.18
CA MET A 1 -26.85 -44.93 6.53
C MET A 1 -26.56 -45.25 5.08
N ALA A 2 -27.11 -44.49 4.12
CA ALA A 2 -26.72 -44.65 2.71
C ALA A 2 -25.21 -44.38 2.58
N ARG A 3 -24.47 -45.29 1.94
CA ARG A 3 -23.02 -45.13 1.71
C ARG A 3 -22.79 -43.85 0.90
N LEU A 4 -22.01 -42.91 1.43
CA LEU A 4 -21.59 -41.70 0.72
C LEU A 4 -20.95 -42.12 -0.60
N ARG A 5 -21.52 -41.66 -1.73
CA ARG A 5 -21.04 -41.98 -3.08
C ARG A 5 -20.25 -40.81 -3.62
N SER A 6 -19.13 -41.10 -4.29
CA SER A 6 -18.34 -40.05 -4.95
C SER A 6 -19.11 -39.46 -6.14
N ILE A 7 -18.86 -38.18 -6.45
CA ILE A 7 -19.41 -37.52 -7.66
C ILE A 7 -19.05 -38.29 -8.93
N THR A 8 -17.89 -38.94 -8.95
CA THR A 8 -17.42 -39.77 -10.07
C THR A 8 -18.32 -40.96 -10.40
N LYS A 9 -19.29 -41.28 -9.52
CA LYS A 9 -20.28 -42.33 -9.70
C LYS A 9 -21.66 -41.80 -10.13
N ASP A 10 -21.85 -40.48 -10.21
CA ASP A 10 -23.08 -39.89 -10.74
C ASP A 10 -23.10 -40.01 -12.27
N PRO A 11 -24.20 -40.47 -12.90
CA PRO A 11 -24.28 -40.65 -14.34
C PRO A 11 -24.13 -39.35 -15.15
N ARG A 12 -24.37 -38.17 -14.55
CA ARG A 12 -24.22 -36.86 -15.20
C ARG A 12 -22.79 -36.33 -15.17
N TYR A 13 -21.94 -36.88 -14.30
CA TYR A 13 -20.58 -36.40 -14.11
C TYR A 13 -19.70 -36.50 -15.37
N PRO A 14 -19.72 -37.61 -16.15
CA PRO A 14 -18.92 -37.69 -17.38
C PRO A 14 -19.25 -36.58 -18.39
N GLU A 15 -20.52 -36.24 -18.56
CA GLU A 15 -20.96 -35.17 -19.46
C GLU A 15 -20.49 -33.79 -18.97
N LEU A 16 -20.62 -33.53 -17.66
CA LEU A 16 -20.12 -32.31 -17.04
C LEU A 16 -18.62 -32.12 -17.29
N VAL A 17 -17.83 -33.17 -17.06
CA VAL A 17 -16.37 -33.15 -17.25
C VAL A 17 -16.01 -32.97 -18.72
N ALA A 18 -16.63 -33.73 -19.62
CA ALA A 18 -16.35 -33.65 -21.05
C ALA A 18 -16.63 -32.25 -21.61
N LYS A 19 -17.65 -31.56 -21.08
CA LYS A 19 -18.04 -30.23 -21.54
C LYS A 19 -17.12 -29.10 -21.04
N TYR A 20 -16.58 -29.21 -19.82
CA TYR A 20 -15.98 -28.05 -19.14
C TYR A 20 -14.53 -28.22 -18.66
N ARG A 21 -13.97 -29.43 -18.64
CA ARG A 21 -12.62 -29.67 -18.06
C ARG A 21 -11.53 -28.78 -18.67
N TYR A 22 -11.62 -28.49 -19.97
CA TYR A 22 -10.68 -27.68 -20.74
C TYR A 22 -11.40 -26.55 -21.50
N ASP A 23 -12.45 -26.00 -20.87
CA ASP A 23 -13.14 -24.80 -21.34
C ASP A 23 -13.65 -24.03 -20.12
N TRP A 24 -12.70 -23.48 -19.33
CA TRP A 24 -13.04 -22.80 -18.08
C TRP A 24 -13.74 -21.45 -18.31
N ILE A 25 -13.60 -20.87 -19.50
CA ILE A 25 -14.39 -19.70 -19.91
C ILE A 25 -15.86 -20.07 -20.01
N ARG A 26 -16.19 -21.16 -20.72
CA ARG A 26 -17.57 -21.63 -20.79
C ARG A 26 -18.09 -22.10 -19.44
N ALA A 27 -17.25 -22.75 -18.63
CA ALA A 27 -17.62 -23.09 -17.25
C ALA A 27 -18.00 -21.85 -16.44
N SER A 28 -17.24 -20.75 -16.57
CA SER A 28 -17.53 -19.45 -15.93
C SER A 28 -18.95 -18.96 -16.24
N VAL A 29 -19.34 -19.03 -17.52
CA VAL A 29 -20.65 -18.58 -18.00
C VAL A 29 -21.76 -19.55 -17.60
N ASP A 30 -21.62 -20.83 -17.96
CA ASP A 30 -22.68 -21.83 -17.81
C ASP A 30 -22.93 -22.16 -16.33
N LEU A 31 -21.86 -22.36 -15.54
CA LEU A 31 -21.94 -22.83 -14.15
C LEU A 31 -22.08 -21.71 -13.12
N PHE A 32 -21.52 -20.53 -13.38
CA PHE A 32 -21.49 -19.42 -12.41
C PHE A 32 -22.22 -18.17 -12.89
N GLY A 33 -22.70 -18.13 -14.14
CA GLY A 33 -23.39 -16.97 -14.69
C GLY A 33 -22.51 -15.73 -14.82
N LYS A 34 -21.20 -15.93 -15.02
CA LYS A 34 -20.21 -14.86 -15.06
C LYS A 34 -19.48 -14.86 -16.39
N GLU A 35 -19.52 -13.74 -17.07
CA GLU A 35 -18.73 -13.49 -18.27
C GLU A 35 -17.36 -12.95 -17.87
N PRO A 36 -16.26 -13.72 -18.04
CA PRO A 36 -14.93 -13.23 -17.74
C PRO A 36 -14.57 -12.10 -18.71
N THR A 37 -13.92 -11.05 -18.20
CA THR A 37 -13.33 -10.01 -19.06
C THR A 37 -12.26 -10.62 -19.96
N TRP A 38 -11.92 -9.96 -21.08
CA TRP A 38 -10.88 -10.46 -21.99
C TRP A 38 -9.54 -10.74 -21.28
N GLN A 39 -9.14 -9.93 -20.29
CA GLN A 39 -7.91 -10.16 -19.51
C GLN A 39 -8.01 -11.38 -18.59
N GLN A 40 -9.20 -11.68 -18.08
CA GLN A 40 -9.44 -12.85 -17.24
C GLN A 40 -9.50 -14.13 -18.07
N GLN A 41 -10.02 -14.07 -19.29
CA GLN A 41 -10.02 -15.18 -20.25
C GLN A 41 -8.60 -15.68 -20.51
N ILE A 42 -7.65 -14.77 -20.73
CA ILE A 42 -6.22 -15.12 -20.93
C ILE A 42 -5.66 -15.93 -19.75
N ILE A 43 -6.08 -15.62 -18.50
CA ILE A 43 -5.65 -16.38 -17.32
C ILE A 43 -6.26 -17.77 -17.31
N LEU A 44 -7.57 -17.87 -17.58
CA LEU A 44 -8.31 -19.14 -17.59
C LEU A 44 -7.74 -20.10 -18.63
N GLU A 45 -7.51 -19.63 -19.85
CA GLU A 45 -6.89 -20.40 -20.94
C GLU A 45 -5.45 -20.82 -20.58
N ALA A 46 -4.67 -19.93 -19.96
CA ALA A 46 -3.29 -20.24 -19.64
C ALA A 46 -3.14 -21.32 -18.54
N ILE A 47 -4.04 -21.34 -17.56
CA ILE A 47 -3.97 -22.26 -16.40
C ILE A 47 -4.74 -23.57 -16.62
N GLU A 48 -5.62 -23.65 -17.62
CA GLU A 48 -6.35 -24.89 -17.91
C GLU A 48 -5.46 -25.96 -18.60
N GLU A 49 -4.35 -25.52 -19.19
CA GLU A 49 -3.32 -26.38 -19.78
C GLU A 49 -2.63 -27.30 -18.74
N PRO A 50 -2.47 -28.60 -19.02
CA PRO A 50 -1.71 -29.49 -18.15
C PRO A 50 -0.26 -29.02 -17.94
N GLY A 51 0.21 -29.07 -16.69
CA GLY A 51 1.58 -28.66 -16.33
C GLY A 51 1.82 -27.15 -16.36
N SER A 52 0.76 -26.33 -16.53
CA SER A 52 0.90 -24.89 -16.71
C SER A 52 1.57 -24.20 -15.52
N LYS A 53 2.51 -23.30 -15.84
CA LYS A 53 3.09 -22.33 -14.92
C LYS A 53 2.71 -20.94 -15.39
N VAL A 54 1.83 -20.28 -14.65
CA VAL A 54 1.24 -18.98 -15.03
C VAL A 54 1.57 -17.94 -13.97
N SER A 55 2.06 -16.78 -14.41
CA SER A 55 2.38 -15.66 -13.52
C SER A 55 1.63 -14.42 -13.97
N VAL A 56 0.92 -13.79 -13.03
CA VAL A 56 0.01 -12.68 -13.30
C VAL A 56 0.40 -11.47 -12.46
N SER A 57 0.90 -10.43 -13.13
CA SER A 57 1.09 -9.10 -12.55
C SER A 57 -0.16 -8.27 -12.78
N SER A 58 -0.69 -7.62 -11.75
CA SER A 58 -2.00 -6.98 -11.89
C SER A 58 -2.21 -5.77 -11.00
N GLY A 59 -2.89 -4.75 -11.53
CA GLY A 59 -3.43 -3.66 -10.75
C GLY A 59 -4.68 -4.02 -9.92
N HIS A 60 -5.27 -3.03 -9.27
CA HIS A 60 -6.45 -3.17 -8.42
C HIS A 60 -7.76 -3.28 -9.23
N GLY A 61 -8.72 -4.03 -8.71
CA GLY A 61 -10.08 -4.06 -9.25
C GLY A 61 -10.29 -4.94 -10.48
N THR A 62 -9.26 -5.68 -10.92
CA THR A 62 -9.32 -6.55 -12.10
C THR A 62 -10.05 -7.90 -11.87
N GLY A 63 -10.68 -8.10 -10.71
CA GLY A 63 -11.53 -9.28 -10.41
C GLY A 63 -10.79 -10.58 -10.07
N LYS A 64 -9.49 -10.53 -9.74
CA LYS A 64 -8.65 -11.71 -9.46
C LYS A 64 -9.24 -12.65 -8.41
N SER A 65 -9.66 -12.15 -7.25
CA SER A 65 -10.12 -13.02 -6.15
C SER A 65 -11.38 -13.82 -6.48
N ASP A 66 -12.29 -13.23 -7.26
CA ASP A 66 -13.47 -13.94 -7.76
C ASP A 66 -13.06 -15.02 -8.77
N MET A 67 -12.20 -14.66 -9.73
CA MET A 67 -11.63 -15.58 -10.71
C MET A 67 -10.90 -16.76 -10.04
N THR A 68 -10.10 -16.50 -9.00
CA THR A 68 -9.43 -17.54 -8.21
C THR A 68 -10.41 -18.55 -7.66
N SER A 69 -11.55 -18.11 -7.13
CA SER A 69 -12.56 -19.02 -6.60
C SER A 69 -13.24 -19.88 -7.69
N ILE A 70 -13.43 -19.34 -8.90
CA ILE A 70 -13.93 -20.10 -10.06
C ILE A 70 -12.92 -21.19 -10.43
N MET A 71 -11.64 -20.83 -10.59
CA MET A 71 -10.57 -21.78 -10.91
C MET A 71 -10.47 -22.90 -9.86
N VAL A 72 -10.58 -22.56 -8.57
CA VAL A 72 -10.59 -23.55 -7.47
C VAL A 72 -11.77 -24.52 -7.63
N ILE A 73 -12.99 -24.02 -7.88
CA ILE A 73 -14.17 -24.88 -8.03
C ILE A 73 -14.07 -25.74 -9.29
N CYS A 74 -13.67 -25.17 -10.43
CA CYS A 74 -13.45 -25.93 -11.67
C CYS A 74 -12.43 -27.05 -11.47
N TYR A 75 -11.29 -26.75 -10.83
CA TYR A 75 -10.26 -27.76 -10.56
C TYR A 75 -10.79 -28.86 -9.63
N MET A 76 -11.51 -28.48 -8.58
CA MET A 76 -12.14 -29.43 -7.65
C MET A 76 -13.24 -30.26 -8.30
N LEU A 77 -13.98 -29.76 -9.30
CA LEU A 77 -15.02 -30.52 -9.98
C LEU A 77 -14.46 -31.46 -11.04
N PHE A 78 -13.53 -30.98 -11.86
CA PHE A 78 -13.16 -31.67 -13.09
C PHE A 78 -11.97 -32.60 -12.95
N PHE A 79 -11.23 -32.54 -11.83
CA PHE A 79 -10.03 -33.34 -11.60
C PHE A 79 -10.21 -34.18 -10.32
N PRO A 80 -10.64 -35.46 -10.45
CA PRO A 80 -10.80 -36.35 -9.31
C PRO A 80 -9.51 -36.52 -8.51
N ASN A 81 -9.64 -36.52 -7.18
CA ASN A 81 -8.50 -36.57 -6.25
C ASN A 81 -7.53 -35.38 -6.39
N ALA A 82 -8.03 -34.22 -6.80
CA ALA A 82 -7.23 -33.00 -6.88
C ALA A 82 -6.94 -32.40 -5.50
N MET A 83 -5.75 -31.83 -5.38
CA MET A 83 -5.34 -31.02 -4.24
C MET A 83 -5.09 -29.59 -4.70
N VAL A 84 -5.73 -28.62 -4.06
CA VAL A 84 -5.50 -27.19 -4.34
C VAL A 84 -4.90 -26.53 -3.11
N ASN A 85 -3.71 -25.94 -3.25
CA ASN A 85 -3.07 -25.18 -2.19
C ASN A 85 -3.14 -23.69 -2.50
N ILE A 86 -3.80 -22.93 -1.62
CA ILE A 86 -3.82 -21.47 -1.67
C ILE A 86 -2.75 -20.96 -0.72
N VAL A 87 -1.72 -20.32 -1.25
CA VAL A 87 -0.55 -19.86 -0.49
C VAL A 87 -0.53 -18.35 -0.41
N ALA A 88 -0.28 -17.80 0.78
CA ALA A 88 -0.12 -16.36 0.99
C ALA A 88 0.70 -16.05 2.25
N ASN A 89 1.29 -14.85 2.31
CA ASN A 89 1.98 -14.38 3.51
C ASN A 89 1.00 -14.11 4.67
N LYS A 90 -0.14 -13.48 4.38
CA LYS A 90 -1.22 -13.21 5.34
C LYS A 90 -2.42 -14.12 5.07
N ILE A 91 -2.28 -15.41 5.39
CA ILE A 91 -3.27 -16.43 5.00
C ILE A 91 -4.69 -16.15 5.54
N SER A 92 -4.84 -15.59 6.74
CA SER A 92 -6.16 -15.26 7.28
C SER A 92 -6.91 -14.22 6.43
N GLN A 93 -6.20 -13.21 5.92
CA GLN A 93 -6.78 -12.17 5.06
C GLN A 93 -7.15 -12.75 3.69
N VAL A 94 -6.24 -13.50 3.07
CA VAL A 94 -6.50 -14.13 1.76
C VAL A 94 -7.63 -15.14 1.85
N GLN A 95 -7.65 -15.96 2.92
CA GLN A 95 -8.72 -16.92 3.17
C GLN A 95 -10.07 -16.21 3.29
N GLN A 96 -10.17 -15.13 4.08
CA GLN A 96 -11.43 -14.37 4.19
C GLN A 96 -11.94 -13.87 2.84
N VAL A 97 -11.06 -13.33 2.00
CA VAL A 97 -11.42 -12.80 0.68
C VAL A 97 -11.81 -13.93 -0.28
N VAL A 98 -10.99 -14.97 -0.41
CA VAL A 98 -11.24 -16.07 -1.35
C VAL A 98 -12.45 -16.91 -0.92
N TRP A 99 -12.62 -17.21 0.38
CA TRP A 99 -13.79 -17.99 0.85
C TRP A 99 -15.10 -17.23 0.69
N LYS A 100 -15.09 -15.89 0.75
CA LYS A 100 -16.28 -15.10 0.42
C LYS A 100 -16.73 -15.41 -1.01
N TYR A 101 -15.81 -15.35 -1.99
CA TYR A 101 -16.15 -15.64 -3.39
C TYR A 101 -16.43 -17.12 -3.65
N LEU A 102 -15.70 -18.05 -3.00
CA LEU A 102 -16.02 -19.48 -3.05
C LEU A 102 -17.45 -19.76 -2.61
N ARG A 103 -17.92 -19.19 -1.49
CA ARG A 103 -19.31 -19.37 -1.05
C ARG A 103 -20.32 -18.81 -2.06
N LEU A 104 -20.05 -17.65 -2.65
CA LEU A 104 -20.93 -17.03 -3.65
C LEU A 104 -21.02 -17.89 -4.93
N ASN A 105 -19.87 -18.32 -5.46
CA ASN A 105 -19.80 -19.11 -6.68
C ASN A 105 -20.30 -20.55 -6.46
N TRP A 106 -20.02 -21.13 -5.29
CA TRP A 106 -20.57 -22.43 -4.91
C TRP A 106 -22.09 -22.40 -4.82
N LYS A 107 -22.66 -21.36 -4.20
CA LYS A 107 -24.11 -21.18 -4.11
C LYS A 107 -24.74 -21.06 -5.50
N GLU A 108 -24.14 -20.27 -6.39
CA GLU A 108 -24.66 -20.10 -7.76
C GLU A 108 -24.55 -21.38 -8.59
N LEU A 109 -23.43 -22.11 -8.47
CA LEU A 109 -23.27 -23.44 -9.06
C LEU A 109 -24.36 -24.40 -8.56
N CYS A 110 -24.60 -24.49 -7.26
CA CYS A 110 -25.63 -25.37 -6.70
C CYS A 110 -27.05 -24.92 -7.13
N ARG A 111 -27.29 -23.62 -7.32
CA ARG A 111 -28.56 -23.13 -7.86
C ARG A 111 -28.80 -23.61 -9.29
N ARG A 112 -27.76 -23.63 -10.13
CA ARG A 112 -27.84 -24.05 -11.55
C ARG A 112 -27.74 -25.56 -11.73
N HIS A 113 -26.99 -26.24 -10.86
CA HIS A 113 -26.77 -27.67 -10.85
C HIS A 113 -26.96 -28.26 -9.43
N PRO A 114 -28.21 -28.34 -8.93
CA PRO A 114 -28.49 -28.74 -7.54
C PRO A 114 -27.95 -30.12 -7.15
N TRP A 115 -27.79 -31.00 -8.14
CA TRP A 115 -27.30 -32.34 -7.91
C TRP A 115 -25.84 -32.42 -7.45
N VAL A 116 -25.04 -31.37 -7.68
CA VAL A 116 -23.62 -31.31 -7.33
C VAL A 116 -23.42 -31.11 -5.82
N GLU A 117 -24.35 -30.41 -5.16
CA GLU A 117 -24.23 -29.96 -3.77
C GLU A 117 -23.94 -31.12 -2.79
N GLN A 118 -24.58 -32.27 -3.00
CA GLN A 118 -24.45 -33.44 -2.13
C GLN A 118 -23.05 -34.08 -2.12
N TYR A 119 -22.17 -33.72 -3.06
CA TYR A 119 -20.86 -34.36 -3.23
C TYR A 119 -19.70 -33.58 -2.62
N PHE A 120 -19.90 -32.32 -2.24
CA PHE A 120 -18.82 -31.50 -1.68
C PHE A 120 -19.27 -30.80 -0.40
N VAL A 121 -18.29 -30.56 0.47
CA VAL A 121 -18.49 -29.81 1.71
C VAL A 121 -17.58 -28.60 1.67
N LEU A 122 -18.19 -27.42 1.73
CA LEU A 122 -17.51 -26.14 1.91
C LEU A 122 -17.65 -25.70 3.37
N THR A 123 -16.54 -25.63 4.08
CA THR A 123 -16.46 -25.09 5.45
C THR A 123 -15.78 -23.72 5.43
N ASP A 124 -15.64 -23.10 6.60
CA ASP A 124 -14.89 -21.85 6.73
C ASP A 124 -13.39 -21.99 6.46
N THR A 125 -12.86 -23.22 6.48
CA THR A 125 -11.42 -23.49 6.41
C THR A 125 -11.00 -24.43 5.28
N THR A 126 -11.92 -25.18 4.68
CA THR A 126 -11.60 -26.12 3.62
C THR A 126 -12.79 -26.34 2.69
N PHE A 127 -12.50 -26.89 1.51
CA PHE A 127 -13.48 -27.32 0.53
C PHE A 127 -13.05 -28.70 0.03
N TYR A 128 -13.89 -29.73 0.16
CA TYR A 128 -13.50 -31.11 -0.12
C TYR A 128 -14.65 -31.96 -0.65
N GLU A 129 -14.31 -33.04 -1.35
CA GLU A 129 -15.28 -34.04 -1.81
C GLU A 129 -15.61 -35.04 -0.68
N ILE A 130 -16.89 -35.41 -0.53
CA ILE A 130 -17.42 -36.14 0.65
C ILE A 130 -16.75 -37.49 0.95
N THR A 131 -16.17 -38.16 -0.05
CA THR A 131 -15.46 -39.44 0.07
C THR A 131 -13.94 -39.29 0.18
N GLY A 132 -13.42 -38.10 -0.10
CA GLY A 132 -11.99 -37.82 -0.23
C GLY A 132 -11.45 -36.79 0.75
N LYS A 133 -11.98 -36.66 1.97
CA LYS A 133 -11.46 -35.67 2.95
C LYS A 133 -9.97 -35.91 3.22
N GLY A 134 -9.13 -34.91 2.91
CA GLY A 134 -7.67 -34.99 3.03
C GLY A 134 -6.93 -35.55 1.81
N VAL A 135 -7.66 -35.96 0.76
CA VAL A 135 -7.10 -36.40 -0.53
C VAL A 135 -7.58 -35.49 -1.66
N TRP A 136 -8.87 -35.19 -1.71
CA TRP A 136 -9.52 -34.32 -2.67
C TRP A 136 -10.04 -33.06 -1.97
N PHE A 137 -9.17 -32.04 -1.85
CA PHE A 137 -9.47 -30.87 -1.02
C PHE A 137 -8.67 -29.62 -1.39
N VAL A 138 -9.17 -28.49 -0.88
CA VAL A 138 -8.51 -27.18 -0.87
C VAL A 138 -7.92 -26.92 0.50
N ALA A 139 -6.64 -26.52 0.53
CA ALA A 139 -5.89 -26.21 1.74
C ALA A 139 -5.31 -24.78 1.68
N PRO A 140 -5.66 -23.90 2.64
CA PRO A 140 -4.93 -22.65 2.83
C PRO A 140 -3.59 -22.92 3.53
N LYS A 141 -2.48 -22.42 2.98
CA LYS A 141 -1.13 -22.52 3.57
C LYS A 141 -0.51 -21.14 3.74
N GLY A 142 -0.10 -20.83 4.97
CA GLY A 142 0.62 -19.60 5.27
C GLY A 142 2.11 -19.72 4.96
N CYS A 143 2.67 -18.75 4.24
CA CYS A 143 4.10 -18.64 4.03
C CYS A 143 4.68 -17.60 5.01
N ARG A 144 5.49 -18.04 5.98
CA ARG A 144 6.23 -17.14 6.88
C ARG A 144 7.72 -17.30 6.62
N ILE A 145 8.42 -16.17 6.55
CA ILE A 145 9.89 -16.16 6.40
C ILE A 145 10.51 -16.95 7.55
N GLY A 146 11.39 -17.89 7.23
CA GLY A 146 12.04 -18.78 8.19
C GLY A 146 11.27 -20.07 8.52
N ASN A 147 10.04 -20.23 8.02
CA ASN A 147 9.24 -21.46 8.18
C ASN A 147 8.73 -21.99 6.81
N GLU A 148 9.51 -21.77 5.75
CA GLU A 148 9.12 -22.14 4.37
C GLU A 148 8.94 -23.64 4.17
N GLU A 149 9.60 -24.47 4.99
CA GLU A 149 9.53 -25.94 4.92
C GLU A 149 8.11 -26.47 5.21
N SER A 150 7.28 -25.70 5.90
CA SER A 150 5.87 -26.03 6.13
C SER A 150 5.02 -26.11 4.83
N LEU A 151 5.52 -25.57 3.72
CA LEU A 151 4.88 -25.66 2.41
C LEU A 151 5.11 -27.02 1.72
N ALA A 152 6.09 -27.81 2.18
CA ALA A 152 6.42 -29.10 1.62
C ALA A 152 5.31 -30.15 1.85
N GLY A 153 5.47 -31.32 1.23
CA GLY A 153 4.60 -32.48 1.46
C GLY A 153 3.25 -32.46 0.72
N SER A 154 3.03 -31.50 -0.18
CA SER A 154 1.86 -31.54 -1.07
C SER A 154 2.17 -32.47 -2.25
N HIS A 155 1.49 -33.60 -2.34
CA HIS A 155 1.60 -34.53 -3.47
C HIS A 155 0.21 -34.99 -3.89
N ALA A 156 -0.12 -34.80 -5.16
CA ALA A 156 -1.33 -35.30 -5.78
C ALA A 156 -1.09 -35.45 -7.28
N LYS A 157 -1.82 -36.36 -7.92
CA LYS A 157 -1.82 -36.49 -9.39
C LYS A 157 -2.25 -35.20 -10.09
N HIS A 158 -3.18 -34.49 -9.45
CA HIS A 158 -3.70 -33.20 -9.90
C HIS A 158 -3.47 -32.18 -8.79
N LEU A 159 -2.30 -31.55 -8.78
CA LEU A 159 -1.94 -30.51 -7.81
C LEU A 159 -2.04 -29.13 -8.44
N LEU A 160 -2.74 -28.20 -7.79
CA LEU A 160 -2.76 -26.79 -8.19
C LEU A 160 -2.27 -25.92 -7.04
N TYR A 161 -1.18 -25.19 -7.25
CA TYR A 161 -0.78 -24.09 -6.37
C TYR A 161 -1.34 -22.78 -6.89
N ILE A 162 -2.02 -22.03 -6.02
CA ILE A 162 -2.38 -20.64 -6.26
C ILE A 162 -1.69 -19.79 -5.20
N VAL A 163 -0.71 -18.99 -5.61
CA VAL A 163 0.06 -18.14 -4.71
C VAL A 163 -0.44 -16.71 -4.86
N ASP A 164 -1.15 -16.21 -3.84
CA ASP A 164 -1.58 -14.82 -3.77
C ASP A 164 -0.51 -13.95 -3.09
N GLU A 165 -0.47 -12.66 -3.43
CA GLU A 165 0.60 -11.76 -3.02
C GLU A 165 2.01 -12.29 -3.37
N ALA A 166 2.15 -12.99 -4.51
CA ALA A 166 3.36 -13.72 -4.88
C ALA A 166 4.66 -12.88 -4.92
N SER A 167 4.59 -11.59 -5.23
CA SER A 167 5.73 -10.66 -5.18
C SER A 167 6.32 -10.51 -3.77
N GLY A 168 5.55 -10.84 -2.73
CA GLY A 168 5.96 -10.81 -1.33
C GLY A 168 6.54 -12.14 -0.81
N VAL A 169 6.43 -13.23 -1.57
CA VAL A 169 6.87 -14.57 -1.14
C VAL A 169 8.39 -14.71 -1.34
N SER A 170 9.06 -15.52 -0.51
CA SER A 170 10.52 -15.71 -0.57
C SER A 170 10.91 -16.73 -1.65
N ASP A 171 12.08 -16.57 -2.25
CA ASP A 171 12.59 -17.50 -3.28
C ASP A 171 12.77 -18.92 -2.71
N LYS A 172 13.09 -19.06 -1.41
CA LYS A 172 13.14 -20.36 -0.72
C LYS A 172 11.77 -21.05 -0.72
N ALA A 173 10.70 -20.32 -0.44
CA ALA A 173 9.33 -20.86 -0.48
C ALA A 173 8.94 -21.27 -1.90
N PHE A 174 9.31 -20.49 -2.91
CA PHE A 174 9.11 -20.89 -4.31
C PHE A 174 9.84 -22.18 -4.65
N GLY A 175 11.11 -22.33 -4.24
CA GLY A 175 11.86 -23.57 -4.44
C GLY A 175 11.16 -24.80 -3.86
N VAL A 176 10.57 -24.68 -2.66
CA VAL A 176 9.78 -25.77 -2.04
C VAL A 176 8.53 -26.08 -2.85
N MET A 177 7.77 -25.06 -3.26
CA MET A 177 6.53 -25.26 -4.04
C MET A 177 6.81 -25.85 -5.42
N THR A 178 7.82 -25.35 -6.14
CA THR A 178 8.19 -25.89 -7.46
C THR A 178 8.72 -27.30 -7.37
N GLY A 179 9.44 -27.66 -6.28
CA GLY A 179 9.90 -29.02 -6.04
C GLY A 179 8.78 -30.04 -5.79
N ALA A 180 7.57 -29.57 -5.45
CA ALA A 180 6.39 -30.43 -5.28
C ALA A 180 5.62 -30.69 -6.60
N LEU A 181 5.95 -29.99 -7.69
CA LEU A 181 5.31 -30.16 -9.00
C LEU A 181 5.92 -31.35 -9.75
N THR A 182 5.67 -32.58 -9.28
CA THR A 182 6.30 -33.81 -9.81
C THR A 182 5.51 -34.54 -10.89
N GLU A 183 4.21 -34.25 -11.05
CA GLU A 183 3.32 -34.92 -12.00
C GLU A 183 3.04 -34.02 -13.22
N ASP A 184 2.74 -34.63 -14.37
CA ASP A 184 2.55 -33.91 -15.64
C ASP A 184 1.40 -32.89 -15.62
N ASP A 185 0.39 -33.09 -14.77
CA ASP A 185 -0.77 -32.19 -14.64
C ASP A 185 -0.68 -31.27 -13.40
N ASN A 186 0.50 -31.16 -12.78
CA ASN A 186 0.70 -30.24 -11.66
C ASN A 186 0.89 -28.80 -12.16
N ARG A 187 0.11 -27.88 -11.59
CA ARG A 187 -0.02 -26.50 -12.07
C ARG A 187 0.35 -25.49 -11.00
N MET A 188 0.82 -24.33 -11.43
CA MET A 188 1.14 -23.23 -10.53
C MET A 188 0.69 -21.89 -11.11
N LEU A 189 -0.09 -21.16 -10.33
CA LEU A 189 -0.57 -19.81 -10.63
C LEU A 189 -0.01 -18.82 -9.60
N LEU A 190 0.72 -17.82 -10.06
CA LEU A 190 1.17 -16.69 -9.25
C LEU A 190 0.30 -15.47 -9.52
N LEU A 191 -0.24 -14.86 -8.47
CA LEU A 191 -1.05 -13.65 -8.55
C LEU A 191 -0.41 -12.59 -7.67
N SER A 192 -0.06 -11.44 -8.23
CA SER A 192 0.45 -10.34 -7.41
C SER A 192 0.37 -8.97 -8.05
N GLN A 193 0.49 -7.96 -7.19
CA GLN A 193 0.97 -6.66 -7.61
C GLN A 193 2.50 -6.75 -7.72
N PRO A 194 3.11 -6.21 -8.78
CA PRO A 194 4.56 -6.33 -9.01
C PRO A 194 5.36 -5.35 -8.14
N THR A 195 5.37 -5.56 -6.82
CA THR A 195 6.00 -4.64 -5.86
C THR A 195 7.52 -4.75 -5.79
N ARG A 196 8.12 -5.80 -6.39
CA ARG A 196 9.58 -6.03 -6.40
C ARG A 196 10.15 -6.06 -7.83
N ASN A 197 11.30 -5.44 -8.05
CA ASN A 197 12.03 -5.41 -9.34
C ASN A 197 13.09 -6.52 -9.45
N GLY A 198 12.94 -7.57 -8.64
CA GLY A 198 13.82 -8.73 -8.56
C GLY A 198 13.18 -9.83 -7.71
N GLY A 199 13.83 -11.01 -7.67
CA GLY A 199 13.31 -12.22 -7.04
C GLY A 199 12.46 -13.07 -7.99
N PHE A 200 12.00 -14.23 -7.52
CA PHE A 200 11.38 -15.26 -8.35
C PHE A 200 10.17 -14.74 -9.14
N PHE A 201 9.23 -14.04 -8.50
CA PHE A 201 8.06 -13.48 -9.20
C PHE A 201 8.46 -12.51 -10.32
N TYR A 202 9.44 -11.64 -10.10
CA TYR A 202 9.97 -10.78 -11.17
C TYR A 202 10.56 -11.61 -12.31
N ASP A 203 11.37 -12.63 -11.98
CA ASP A 203 12.01 -13.48 -12.97
C ASP A 203 10.98 -14.27 -13.81
N THR A 204 9.82 -14.66 -13.26
CA THR A 204 8.72 -15.29 -14.04
C THR A 204 8.15 -14.40 -15.16
N HIS A 205 8.29 -13.08 -15.03
CA HIS A 205 7.87 -12.12 -16.05
C HIS A 205 9.00 -11.67 -16.99
N HIS A 206 10.24 -12.12 -16.75
CA HIS A 206 11.42 -11.65 -17.47
C HIS A 206 12.32 -12.79 -17.92
N LYS A 207 13.06 -13.42 -17.00
CA LYS A 207 14.08 -14.43 -17.34
C LYS A 207 13.51 -15.82 -17.60
N LEU A 208 12.44 -16.17 -16.88
CA LEU A 208 11.81 -17.49 -16.89
C LEU A 208 10.56 -17.50 -17.77
N VAL A 209 10.24 -16.41 -18.47
CA VAL A 209 9.10 -16.36 -19.39
C VAL A 209 9.32 -17.34 -20.54
N LYS A 210 8.23 -17.95 -21.03
CA LYS A 210 8.26 -18.83 -22.20
C LYS A 210 8.93 -18.13 -23.38
N ARG A 211 9.87 -18.81 -24.03
CA ARG A 211 10.57 -18.31 -25.22
C ARG A 211 9.82 -18.57 -26.53
N GLY A 212 8.83 -19.46 -26.48
CA GLY A 212 7.97 -19.83 -27.60
C GLY A 212 6.89 -20.82 -27.17
N PRO A 213 5.97 -21.21 -28.08
CA PRO A 213 4.87 -22.12 -27.77
C PRO A 213 5.31 -23.49 -27.23
N ASP A 214 6.46 -24.00 -27.67
CA ASP A 214 6.98 -25.32 -27.29
C ASP A 214 7.79 -25.32 -25.97
N ASP A 215 8.01 -24.15 -25.37
CA ASP A 215 8.70 -24.02 -24.08
C ASP A 215 7.78 -24.41 -22.92
N LYS A 216 7.81 -25.70 -22.58
CA LYS A 216 7.01 -26.28 -21.48
C LYS A 216 7.54 -25.92 -20.09
N ASP A 217 8.81 -25.53 -20.00
CA ASP A 217 9.44 -25.21 -18.72
C ASP A 217 9.23 -23.76 -18.28
N GLY A 218 9.08 -22.87 -19.27
CA GLY A 218 8.86 -21.44 -19.08
C GLY A 218 7.48 -21.06 -18.52
N TRP A 219 7.42 -19.85 -17.98
CA TRP A 219 6.23 -19.25 -17.40
C TRP A 219 5.42 -18.48 -18.44
N THR A 220 4.11 -18.69 -18.46
CA THR A 220 3.18 -17.80 -19.16
C THR A 220 2.99 -16.53 -18.32
N ALA A 221 3.62 -15.44 -18.73
CA ALA A 221 3.57 -14.16 -18.03
C ALA A 221 2.41 -13.29 -18.57
N ILE A 222 1.47 -12.91 -17.69
CA ILE A 222 0.26 -12.17 -18.04
C ILE A 222 0.23 -10.87 -17.23
N LYS A 223 -0.07 -9.76 -17.90
CA LYS A 223 -0.25 -8.45 -17.23
C LYS A 223 -1.71 -8.05 -17.28
N LEU A 224 -2.29 -7.75 -16.11
CA LEU A 224 -3.65 -7.22 -15.98
C LEU A 224 -3.63 -5.72 -15.66
N ASN A 225 -4.00 -4.89 -16.64
CA ASN A 225 -4.09 -3.44 -16.52
C ASN A 225 -5.51 -3.02 -16.09
N SER A 226 -5.60 -2.26 -14.99
CA SER A 226 -6.88 -1.74 -14.49
C SER A 226 -7.49 -0.68 -15.42
N GLU A 227 -6.67 0.04 -16.20
CA GLU A 227 -7.13 1.02 -17.19
C GLU A 227 -7.91 0.35 -18.35
N GLU A 228 -7.58 -0.90 -18.65
CA GLU A 228 -8.14 -1.68 -19.77
C GLU A 228 -9.24 -2.64 -19.30
N SER A 229 -9.54 -2.66 -18.01
CA SER A 229 -10.50 -3.58 -17.43
C SER A 229 -11.91 -2.98 -17.47
N PRO A 230 -12.89 -3.65 -18.11
CA PRO A 230 -14.25 -3.10 -18.25
C PRO A 230 -15.01 -2.99 -16.92
N ILE A 231 -14.55 -3.71 -15.89
CA ILE A 231 -15.14 -3.70 -14.54
C ILE A 231 -14.52 -2.65 -13.61
N VAL A 232 -13.48 -1.95 -14.06
CA VAL A 232 -12.85 -0.87 -13.30
C VAL A 232 -13.41 0.48 -13.76
N LYS A 233 -14.00 1.23 -12.82
CA LYS A 233 -14.61 2.53 -13.11
C LYS A 233 -13.53 3.58 -13.46
N VAL A 234 -13.76 4.36 -14.52
CA VAL A 234 -12.86 5.47 -14.91
C VAL A 234 -12.63 6.47 -13.76
N GLY A 235 -13.64 6.71 -12.92
CA GLY A 235 -13.51 7.57 -11.74
C GLY A 235 -12.43 7.07 -10.76
N PHE A 236 -12.32 5.75 -10.57
CA PHE A 236 -11.26 5.15 -9.74
C PHE A 236 -9.88 5.40 -10.35
N ILE A 237 -9.73 5.23 -11.67
CA ILE A 237 -8.46 5.48 -12.38
C ILE A 237 -8.01 6.94 -12.21
N ARG A 238 -8.92 7.90 -12.44
CA ARG A 238 -8.63 9.34 -12.29
C ARG A 238 -8.27 9.70 -10.85
N MET A 239 -8.96 9.10 -9.89
CA MET A 239 -8.65 9.28 -8.47
C MET A 239 -7.24 8.77 -8.16
N LYS A 240 -6.91 7.54 -8.56
CA LYS A 240 -5.57 6.96 -8.34
C LYS A 240 -4.45 7.70 -9.05
N LEU A 241 -4.69 8.23 -10.26
CA LEU A 241 -3.71 9.06 -10.95
C LEU A 241 -3.35 10.29 -10.12
N ARG A 242 -4.34 10.99 -9.56
CA ARG A 242 -4.10 12.15 -8.68
C ARG A 242 -3.41 11.75 -7.37
N GLU A 243 -3.92 10.72 -6.70
CA GLU A 243 -3.38 10.24 -5.42
C GLU A 243 -1.93 9.78 -5.50
N TYR A 244 -1.52 9.19 -6.62
CA TYR A 244 -0.19 8.62 -6.83
C TYR A 244 0.80 9.58 -7.51
N GLY A 245 0.61 10.89 -7.33
CA GLY A 245 1.56 11.91 -7.79
C GLY A 245 1.29 12.47 -9.19
N GLY A 246 0.11 12.23 -9.75
CA GLY A 246 -0.35 12.88 -10.98
C GLY A 246 0.27 12.35 -12.28
N SER A 247 1.05 11.27 -12.23
CA SER A 247 1.75 10.71 -13.39
C SER A 247 1.53 9.21 -13.54
N ARG A 248 1.39 8.76 -14.81
CA ARG A 248 1.29 7.33 -15.16
C ARG A 248 2.60 6.57 -14.99
N ASP A 249 3.72 7.28 -14.85
CA ASP A 249 5.05 6.73 -14.60
C ASP A 249 5.41 6.73 -13.10
N ALA A 250 4.50 7.19 -12.24
CA ALA A 250 4.70 7.10 -10.80
C ALA A 250 4.72 5.63 -10.35
N PRO A 251 5.67 5.20 -9.50
CA PRO A 251 5.79 3.80 -9.08
C PRO A 251 4.51 3.18 -8.53
N GLU A 252 3.78 3.90 -7.67
CA GLU A 252 2.49 3.41 -7.16
C GLU A 252 1.47 3.21 -8.27
N TYR A 253 1.40 4.11 -9.26
CA TYR A 253 0.45 3.99 -10.37
C TYR A 253 0.80 2.81 -11.28
N MET A 254 2.09 2.66 -11.63
CA MET A 254 2.58 1.53 -12.42
C MET A 254 2.21 0.20 -11.75
N ILE A 255 2.47 0.05 -10.45
CA ILE A 255 2.22 -1.19 -9.70
C ILE A 255 0.72 -1.41 -9.48
N LYS A 256 0.04 -0.41 -8.90
CA LYS A 256 -1.32 -0.56 -8.35
C LYS A 256 -2.42 -0.37 -9.38
N VAL A 257 -2.13 0.21 -10.55
CA VAL A 257 -3.11 0.42 -11.63
C VAL A 257 -2.70 -0.35 -12.88
N ARG A 258 -1.48 -0.14 -13.39
CA ARG A 258 -1.04 -0.74 -14.67
C ARG A 258 -0.55 -2.19 -14.55
N GLY A 259 -0.30 -2.68 -13.33
CA GLY A 259 0.26 -4.02 -13.10
C GLY A 259 1.68 -4.15 -13.65
N GLU A 260 2.45 -3.07 -13.66
CA GLU A 260 3.80 -2.99 -14.22
C GLU A 260 4.87 -3.00 -13.14
N PHE A 261 5.96 -3.71 -13.42
CA PHE A 261 7.14 -3.70 -12.56
C PHE A 261 7.80 -2.31 -12.59
N PRO A 262 8.08 -1.70 -11.43
CA PRO A 262 8.71 -0.40 -11.36
C PRO A 262 10.18 -0.50 -11.81
N LYS A 263 10.64 0.48 -12.61
CA LYS A 263 12.03 0.56 -13.10
C LYS A 263 13.05 0.70 -11.97
N SER A 264 12.68 1.36 -10.88
CA SER A 264 13.46 1.44 -9.64
C SER A 264 12.53 1.46 -8.43
N LEU A 265 12.86 0.67 -7.41
CA LEU A 265 12.16 0.60 -6.12
C LEU A 265 12.89 1.32 -5.00
N ALA A 266 14.16 1.64 -5.20
CA ALA A 266 15.05 2.22 -4.21
C ALA A 266 15.80 3.36 -4.87
N GLY A 267 15.73 4.52 -4.24
CA GLY A 267 16.40 5.71 -4.74
C GLY A 267 16.19 6.88 -3.81
N TYR A 268 16.70 8.02 -4.26
CA TYR A 268 16.43 9.28 -3.60
C TYR A 268 15.04 9.79 -3.97
N LEU A 269 14.39 10.42 -2.99
CA LEU A 269 13.01 10.91 -3.07
C LEU A 269 12.82 11.93 -4.20
N LEU A 270 13.80 12.83 -4.35
CA LEU A 270 13.86 13.89 -5.33
C LEU A 270 15.24 13.94 -5.95
N THR A 271 15.31 14.40 -7.20
CA THR A 271 16.57 14.77 -7.84
C THR A 271 16.95 16.20 -7.50
N ARG A 272 18.24 16.53 -7.60
CA ARG A 272 18.73 17.90 -7.38
C ARG A 272 18.05 18.92 -8.29
N ASP A 273 17.88 18.58 -9.57
CA ASP A 273 17.20 19.44 -10.55
C ASP A 273 15.72 19.69 -10.19
N GLU A 274 15.00 18.69 -9.68
CA GLU A 274 13.62 18.88 -9.19
C GLU A 274 13.57 19.87 -8.01
N CYS A 275 14.52 19.77 -7.07
CA CYS A 275 14.61 20.70 -5.94
C CYS A 275 14.90 22.14 -6.41
N GLU A 276 15.87 22.31 -7.32
CA GLU A 276 16.22 23.63 -7.87
C GLU A 276 15.08 24.24 -8.69
N ARG A 277 14.36 23.42 -9.47
CA ARG A 277 13.15 23.87 -10.17
C ARG A 277 12.07 24.31 -9.19
N SER A 278 11.87 23.59 -8.09
CA SER A 278 10.92 23.99 -7.04
C SER A 278 11.25 25.34 -6.41
N GLY A 279 12.53 25.68 -6.22
CA GLY A 279 12.93 27.01 -5.73
C GLY A 279 12.48 28.17 -6.63
N ARG A 280 12.25 27.90 -7.92
CA ARG A 280 11.73 28.85 -8.92
C ARG A 280 10.22 28.78 -9.09
N ALA A 281 9.54 27.81 -8.48
CA ALA A 281 8.11 27.63 -8.60
C ALA A 281 7.35 28.82 -7.99
N LYS A 282 6.16 29.09 -8.54
CA LYS A 282 5.21 30.08 -8.03
C LYS A 282 3.86 29.40 -7.75
N PRO A 283 3.76 28.59 -6.68
CA PRO A 283 2.49 27.96 -6.30
C PRO A 283 1.41 29.04 -6.14
N ARG A 284 0.25 28.85 -6.78
CA ARG A 284 -0.90 29.75 -6.61
C ARG A 284 -1.68 29.32 -5.38
N LEU A 285 -1.53 30.07 -4.30
CA LEU A 285 -2.30 29.87 -3.08
C LEU A 285 -3.76 30.26 -3.31
N ASP A 286 -4.67 29.54 -2.66
CA ASP A 286 -6.08 29.92 -2.58
C ASP A 286 -6.23 31.17 -1.71
N GLU A 287 -7.32 31.93 -1.88
CA GLU A 287 -7.57 33.15 -1.09
C GLU A 287 -7.60 32.87 0.41
N SER A 288 -8.14 31.70 0.79
CA SER A 288 -8.30 31.23 2.16
C SER A 288 -7.03 30.56 2.72
N TRP A 289 -5.83 31.03 2.40
CA TRP A 289 -4.57 30.45 2.90
C TRP A 289 -4.34 30.74 4.39
N GLY A 290 -3.49 29.96 5.08
CA GLY A 290 -3.10 30.19 6.48
C GLY A 290 -1.60 30.17 6.75
N TRP A 291 -1.18 30.79 7.85
CA TRP A 291 0.19 30.72 8.35
C TRP A 291 0.43 29.39 9.08
N VAL A 292 1.49 28.69 8.71
CA VAL A 292 1.92 27.46 9.40
C VAL A 292 3.40 27.56 9.70
N LEU A 293 3.76 27.39 10.97
CA LEU A 293 5.12 27.27 11.45
C LEU A 293 5.41 25.82 11.82
N THR A 294 6.40 25.22 11.19
CA THR A 294 6.86 23.87 11.53
C THR A 294 8.24 23.94 12.15
N VAL A 295 8.45 23.16 13.21
CA VAL A 295 9.68 23.18 14.02
C VAL A 295 10.24 21.77 14.17
N ASP A 296 11.49 21.58 13.75
CA ASP A 296 12.29 20.38 14.06
C ASP A 296 13.30 20.76 15.15
N VAL A 297 13.35 19.98 16.23
CA VAL A 297 14.14 20.30 17.42
C VAL A 297 15.37 19.40 17.47
N GLY A 298 16.55 20.02 17.46
CA GLY A 298 17.83 19.36 17.57
C GLY A 298 18.00 18.60 18.89
N ASN A 299 18.85 17.58 18.88
CA ASN A 299 19.12 16.69 20.02
C ASN A 299 20.53 16.90 20.62
N GLY A 300 21.09 18.10 20.52
CA GLY A 300 22.48 18.39 20.89
C GLY A 300 23.48 18.18 19.75
N ARG A 301 23.17 17.32 18.77
CA ARG A 301 24.01 17.08 17.58
C ARG A 301 23.40 17.69 16.31
N ASP A 302 22.13 17.40 16.05
CA ASP A 302 21.41 17.84 14.85
C ASP A 302 20.84 19.26 15.07
N SER A 303 20.67 20.06 14.01
CA SER A 303 20.29 21.48 14.15
C SER A 303 18.80 21.63 14.46
N SER A 304 18.44 22.70 15.18
CA SER A 304 17.04 23.09 15.36
C SER A 304 16.60 24.01 14.22
N VAL A 305 15.46 23.74 13.59
CA VAL A 305 14.99 24.48 12.41
C VAL A 305 13.53 24.90 12.59
N ALA A 306 13.21 26.13 12.20
CA ALA A 306 11.84 26.63 12.13
C ALA A 306 11.53 27.13 10.71
N ASN A 307 10.42 26.66 10.14
CA ASN A 307 9.98 27.00 8.79
C ASN A 307 8.56 27.56 8.83
N LEU A 308 8.44 28.85 8.55
CA LEU A 308 7.17 29.54 8.43
C LEU A 308 6.77 29.59 6.95
N ALA A 309 5.57 29.13 6.63
CA ALA A 309 5.03 29.13 5.28
C ALA A 309 3.57 29.59 5.23
N LYS A 310 3.18 30.08 4.06
CA LYS A 310 1.76 30.17 3.69
C LYS A 310 1.31 28.84 3.10
N VAL A 311 0.20 28.31 3.61
CA VAL A 311 -0.35 27.01 3.21
C VAL A 311 -1.79 27.17 2.75
N SER A 312 -2.16 26.52 1.66
CA SER A 312 -3.55 26.43 1.19
C SER A 312 -3.82 25.05 0.59
N GLY A 313 -5.08 24.75 0.27
CA GLY A 313 -5.50 23.47 -0.30
C GLY A 313 -5.46 22.31 0.72
N ASP A 314 -6.08 21.20 0.34
CA ASP A 314 -6.19 20.01 1.17
C ASP A 314 -5.31 18.87 0.63
N ARG A 315 -4.86 18.01 1.54
CA ARG A 315 -4.22 16.71 1.24
C ARG A 315 -3.32 16.70 -0.02
N PHE A 316 -3.84 16.18 -1.14
CA PHE A 316 -3.10 16.02 -2.41
C PHE A 316 -2.97 17.29 -3.24
N GLU A 317 -3.82 18.29 -3.00
CA GLU A 317 -3.81 19.59 -3.68
C GLU A 317 -3.13 20.67 -2.82
N ARG A 318 -2.70 20.33 -1.59
CA ARG A 318 -2.02 21.23 -0.67
C ARG A 318 -0.84 21.93 -1.34
N ARG A 319 -0.74 23.24 -1.11
CA ARG A 319 0.28 24.14 -1.63
C ARG A 319 0.99 24.82 -0.48
N VAL A 320 2.30 24.99 -0.62
CA VAL A 320 3.16 25.51 0.45
C VAL A 320 4.16 26.49 -0.17
N VAL A 321 4.16 27.71 0.36
CA VAL A 321 5.08 28.78 -0.05
C VAL A 321 5.84 29.26 1.20
N PRO A 322 7.14 28.92 1.34
CA PRO A 322 7.92 29.32 2.51
C PRO A 322 8.08 30.84 2.53
N HIS A 323 7.95 31.40 3.72
CA HIS A 323 8.18 32.81 4.03
C HIS A 323 9.54 33.00 4.71
N SER A 324 9.87 32.16 5.68
CA SER A 324 11.18 32.18 6.35
C SER A 324 11.58 30.79 6.85
N VAL A 325 12.86 30.43 6.65
CA VAL A 325 13.46 29.22 7.21
C VAL A 325 14.69 29.61 8.02
N LYS A 326 14.60 29.46 9.35
CA LYS A 326 15.66 29.81 10.30
C LYS A 326 16.24 28.53 10.92
N GLU A 327 17.55 28.53 11.14
CA GLU A 327 18.30 27.38 11.66
C GLU A 327 19.18 27.84 12.82
N TRP A 328 19.17 27.07 13.90
CA TRP A 328 19.95 27.29 15.12
C TRP A 328 20.84 26.09 15.41
N PRO A 329 21.97 26.28 16.12
CA PRO A 329 22.84 25.18 16.53
C PRO A 329 22.08 24.13 17.35
N GLY A 330 22.38 22.86 17.12
CA GLY A 330 21.77 21.75 17.85
C GLY A 330 22.01 21.76 19.36
N THR A 331 23.02 22.50 19.83
CA THR A 331 23.36 22.68 21.24
C THR A 331 22.47 23.70 21.95
N ILE A 332 21.51 24.31 21.25
CA ILE A 332 20.56 25.24 21.89
C ILE A 332 19.69 24.47 22.89
N ASP A 333 19.53 25.06 24.07
CA ASP A 333 18.65 24.51 25.09
C ASP A 333 17.18 24.51 24.59
N PRO A 334 16.45 23.37 24.64
CA PRO A 334 15.10 23.24 24.11
C PRO A 334 14.08 24.21 24.74
N VAL A 335 14.26 24.56 26.01
CA VAL A 335 13.39 25.51 26.72
C VAL A 335 13.60 26.92 26.18
N ASN A 336 14.86 27.36 26.10
CA ASN A 336 15.20 28.65 25.51
C ASN A 336 14.78 28.72 24.04
N PHE A 337 14.91 27.62 23.29
CA PHE A 337 14.44 27.57 21.91
C PHE A 337 12.94 27.80 21.80
N GLY A 338 12.11 27.19 22.66
CA GLY A 338 10.66 27.44 22.70
C GLY A 338 10.33 28.91 22.93
N ARG A 339 11.00 29.56 23.88
CA ARG A 339 10.82 31.00 24.16
C ARG A 339 11.21 31.88 22.97
N LEU A 340 12.31 31.56 22.29
CA LEU A 340 12.74 32.27 21.08
C LEU A 340 11.72 32.12 19.96
N ILE A 341 11.15 30.92 19.75
CA ILE A 341 10.11 30.70 18.75
C ILE A 341 8.87 31.55 19.05
N ALA A 342 8.41 31.60 20.30
CA ALA A 342 7.27 32.45 20.69
C ALA A 342 7.53 33.94 20.41
N ALA A 343 8.74 34.43 20.69
CA ALA A 343 9.12 35.82 20.48
C ALA A 343 9.29 36.18 18.99
N GLU A 344 9.82 35.25 18.18
CA GLU A 344 10.10 35.45 16.75
C GLU A 344 8.85 35.35 15.86
N TYR A 345 7.83 34.61 16.32
CA TYR A 345 6.61 34.38 15.55
C TYR A 345 5.33 34.75 16.33
N PRO A 346 5.20 36.03 16.75
CA PRO A 346 4.07 36.50 17.53
C PRO A 346 2.76 36.51 16.72
N ARG A 347 1.62 36.25 17.38
CA ARG A 347 0.30 36.22 16.73
C ARG A 347 -0.12 37.58 16.17
N GLU A 348 0.38 38.67 16.74
CA GLU A 348 0.13 40.03 16.26
C GLU A 348 0.68 40.23 14.84
N GLN A 349 1.81 39.57 14.53
CA GLN A 349 2.39 39.57 13.19
C GLN A 349 1.81 38.46 12.31
N TYR A 350 1.43 37.33 12.91
CA TYR A 350 0.91 36.14 12.21
C TYR A 350 -0.43 35.68 12.81
N PRO A 351 -1.55 36.37 12.50
CA PRO A 351 -2.82 36.25 13.26
C PRO A 351 -3.55 34.91 13.18
N ASN A 352 -3.26 34.07 12.19
CA ASN A 352 -3.81 32.73 12.02
C ASN A 352 -2.73 31.64 12.02
N ILE A 353 -1.61 31.90 12.71
CA ILE A 353 -0.49 30.96 12.78
C ILE A 353 -0.89 29.66 13.47
N THR A 354 -0.67 28.55 12.78
CA THR A 354 -0.65 27.22 13.36
C THR A 354 0.79 26.83 13.63
N VAL A 355 1.12 26.49 14.88
CA VAL A 355 2.48 26.08 15.26
C VAL A 355 2.50 24.56 15.42
N ALA A 356 3.41 23.89 14.73
CA ALA A 356 3.57 22.45 14.79
C ALA A 356 5.03 22.08 15.08
N VAL A 357 5.26 21.24 16.08
CA VAL A 357 6.60 20.90 16.59
C VAL A 357 6.79 19.40 16.53
N ASP A 358 7.93 18.90 16.06
CA ASP A 358 8.28 17.48 16.20
C ASP A 358 8.36 17.12 17.69
N GLY A 359 7.35 16.41 18.18
CA GLY A 359 7.20 16.03 19.57
C GLY A 359 7.85 14.69 19.90
N ASP A 360 8.50 14.03 18.93
CA ASP A 360 9.26 12.81 19.19
C ASP A 360 10.61 13.18 19.85
N GLY A 361 10.80 12.80 21.12
CA GLY A 361 12.04 13.06 21.86
C GLY A 361 12.16 14.48 22.42
N VAL A 362 13.25 15.18 22.11
CA VAL A 362 13.65 16.46 22.74
C VAL A 362 12.67 17.61 22.45
N GLY A 363 11.95 17.56 21.32
CA GLY A 363 10.97 18.60 20.98
C GLY A 363 9.69 18.56 21.82
N ALA A 364 9.48 17.52 22.64
CA ALA A 364 8.37 17.48 23.59
C ALA A 364 8.45 18.62 24.62
N ASP A 365 9.65 18.96 25.09
CA ASP A 365 9.84 20.03 26.08
C ASP A 365 9.65 21.41 25.44
N THR A 366 10.19 21.62 24.23
CA THR A 366 9.96 22.84 23.45
C THR A 366 8.47 23.09 23.20
N ALA A 367 7.70 22.05 22.88
CA ALA A 367 6.26 22.15 22.71
C ALA A 367 5.54 22.56 24.00
N THR A 368 5.91 21.97 25.14
CA THR A 368 5.35 22.33 26.46
C THR A 368 5.59 23.81 26.78
N ILE A 369 6.81 24.32 26.56
CA ILE A 369 7.14 25.72 26.82
C ILE A 369 6.36 26.69 25.93
N LEU A 370 6.12 26.32 24.67
CA LEU A 370 5.28 27.10 23.76
C LEU A 370 3.81 27.11 24.23
N GLU A 371 3.29 25.96 24.67
CA GLU A 371 1.93 25.85 25.24
C GLU A 371 1.78 26.69 26.52
N GLU A 372 2.77 26.69 27.41
CA GLU A 372 2.83 27.56 28.60
C GLU A 372 2.85 29.06 28.24
N ALA A 373 3.48 29.40 27.11
CA ALA A 373 3.48 30.76 26.56
C ALA A 373 2.15 31.14 25.86
N GLY A 374 1.12 30.27 25.92
CA GLY A 374 -0.19 30.51 25.33
C GLY A 374 -0.27 30.21 23.83
N VAL A 375 0.72 29.54 23.26
CA VAL A 375 0.72 29.12 21.84
C VAL A 375 0.03 27.76 21.72
N ALA A 376 -1.02 27.69 20.91
CA ALA A 376 -1.60 26.40 20.53
C ALA A 376 -0.63 25.62 19.63
N VAL A 377 -0.04 24.54 20.17
CA VAL A 377 0.94 23.71 19.46
C VAL A 377 0.35 22.37 19.02
N HIS A 378 0.56 22.02 17.76
CA HIS A 378 0.34 20.68 17.26
C HIS A 378 1.62 19.85 17.37
N ARG A 379 1.64 18.91 18.33
CA ARG A 379 2.77 17.98 18.52
C ARG A 379 2.77 16.89 17.44
N ILE A 380 3.70 16.98 16.50
CA ILE A 380 3.89 16.01 15.43
C ILE A 380 4.53 14.75 16.01
N ARG A 381 3.93 13.59 15.76
CA ARG A 381 4.49 12.26 16.08
C ARG A 381 4.49 11.42 14.82
N TRP A 382 5.43 11.69 13.94
CA TRP A 382 5.39 11.18 12.58
C TRP A 382 6.00 9.78 12.42
N GLY A 383 6.68 9.26 13.45
CA GLY A 383 7.04 7.83 13.51
C GLY A 383 5.83 6.89 13.62
N GLN A 384 4.69 7.40 14.07
CA GLN A 384 3.46 6.64 14.31
C GLN A 384 2.76 6.21 13.00
N PRO A 385 1.94 5.15 13.02
CA PRO A 385 1.11 4.75 11.90
C PRO A 385 0.19 5.89 11.41
N CYS A 386 -0.17 5.85 10.13
CA CYS A 386 -1.17 6.75 9.55
C CYS A 386 -2.55 6.51 10.20
N PHE A 387 -3.39 7.55 10.24
CA PHE A 387 -4.71 7.46 10.86
C PHE A 387 -5.69 6.65 10.01
N SER A 388 -5.86 7.03 8.73
CA SER A 388 -6.82 6.39 7.82
C SER A 388 -6.31 5.02 7.34
N ASP A 389 -7.23 4.07 7.14
CA ASP A 389 -6.89 2.75 6.63
C ASP A 389 -6.35 2.82 5.19
N ASP A 390 -6.86 3.74 4.37
CA ASP A 390 -6.35 4.00 3.03
C ASP A 390 -4.87 4.41 3.07
N ASP A 391 -4.49 5.32 3.96
CA ASP A 391 -3.08 5.73 4.10
C ASP A 391 -2.22 4.60 4.66
N LYS A 392 -2.76 3.76 5.56
CA LYS A 392 -2.04 2.57 6.03
C LYS A 392 -1.75 1.58 4.90
N THR A 393 -2.54 1.54 3.82
CA THR A 393 -2.20 0.71 2.64
C THR A 393 -1.10 1.31 1.75
N ARG A 394 -0.79 2.60 1.92
CA ARG A 394 0.16 3.33 1.07
C ARG A 394 1.45 3.71 1.76
N PHE A 395 1.43 3.94 3.06
CA PHE A 395 2.54 4.49 3.82
C PHE A 395 2.75 3.65 5.07
N LEU A 396 4.01 3.33 5.36
CA LEU A 396 4.36 2.63 6.59
C LEU A 396 3.99 3.45 7.84
N ASN A 397 4.21 4.77 7.79
CA ASN A 397 3.97 5.71 8.87
C ASN A 397 3.76 7.13 8.34
N LYS A 398 3.42 8.06 9.24
CA LYS A 398 3.22 9.49 8.91
C LYS A 398 4.48 10.14 8.31
N ARG A 399 5.69 9.69 8.67
CA ARG A 399 6.95 10.15 8.07
C ARG A 399 7.03 9.84 6.57
N ALA A 400 6.66 8.62 6.18
CA ALA A 400 6.53 8.26 4.77
C ALA A 400 5.45 9.10 4.08
N LEU A 401 4.27 9.24 4.68
CA LEU A 401 3.20 10.08 4.12
C LEU A 401 3.68 11.51 3.85
N ALA A 402 4.27 12.17 4.84
CA ALA A 402 4.71 13.57 4.74
C ALA A 402 5.76 13.76 3.63
N ASN A 403 6.76 12.88 3.57
CA ASN A 403 7.82 12.93 2.56
C ASN A 403 7.26 12.72 1.15
N ILE A 404 6.35 11.76 0.97
CA ILE A 404 5.76 11.50 -0.35
C ILE A 404 4.84 12.66 -0.78
N MET A 405 4.05 13.23 0.13
CA MET A 405 3.23 14.41 -0.17
C MET A 405 4.08 15.62 -0.55
N ALA A 406 5.17 15.87 0.18
CA ALA A 406 6.11 16.94 -0.14
C ALA A 406 6.80 16.72 -1.50
N ARG A 407 7.25 15.49 -1.79
CA ARG A 407 7.81 15.10 -3.10
C ARG A 407 6.84 15.41 -4.24
N ASP A 408 5.60 14.96 -4.11
CA ASP A 408 4.59 15.13 -5.15
C ASP A 408 4.23 16.61 -5.34
N ALA A 409 4.22 17.38 -4.25
CA ALA A 409 4.05 18.83 -4.30
C ALA A 409 5.24 19.53 -4.99
N VAL A 410 6.49 19.09 -4.78
CA VAL A 410 7.67 19.60 -5.51
C VAL A 410 7.51 19.33 -7.01
N LYS A 411 7.25 18.07 -7.38
CA LYS A 411 7.17 17.66 -8.81
C LYS A 411 6.04 18.35 -9.56
N SER A 412 4.93 18.64 -8.88
CA SER A 412 3.78 19.34 -9.45
C SER A 412 3.81 20.86 -9.30
N GLY A 413 4.87 21.43 -8.71
CA GLY A 413 5.01 22.88 -8.53
C GLY A 413 4.08 23.50 -7.47
N ARG A 414 3.54 22.68 -6.56
CA ARG A 414 2.71 23.10 -5.42
C ARG A 414 3.52 23.44 -4.17
N LEU A 415 4.72 22.89 -4.00
CA LEU A 415 5.66 23.26 -2.95
C LEU A 415 6.83 24.02 -3.56
N LYS A 416 7.11 25.21 -3.02
CA LYS A 416 8.33 25.96 -3.28
C LYS A 416 9.35 25.71 -2.17
N LEU A 417 10.59 25.42 -2.52
CA LEU A 417 11.71 25.34 -1.56
C LEU A 417 12.45 26.69 -1.49
N ASP A 418 13.14 26.94 -0.37
CA ASP A 418 14.11 28.02 -0.27
C ASP A 418 15.39 27.68 -1.06
N THR A 419 16.14 28.71 -1.44
CA THR A 419 17.35 28.55 -2.26
C THR A 419 18.59 28.17 -1.46
N ASN A 420 18.43 27.77 -0.19
CA ASN A 420 19.54 27.39 0.67
C ASN A 420 20.11 26.04 0.23
N GLU A 421 21.43 25.99 0.04
CA GLU A 421 22.15 24.81 -0.43
C GLU A 421 21.92 23.58 0.47
N LYS A 422 21.83 23.77 1.79
CA LYS A 422 21.53 22.67 2.73
C LYS A 422 20.13 22.10 2.51
N THR A 423 19.12 22.94 2.25
CA THR A 423 17.75 22.44 1.95
C THR A 423 17.77 21.58 0.70
N LEU A 424 18.40 22.07 -0.37
CA LEU A 424 18.43 21.39 -1.66
C LEU A 424 19.23 20.07 -1.58
N ASP A 425 20.35 20.05 -0.86
CA ASP A 425 21.14 18.83 -0.62
C ASP A 425 20.34 17.80 0.19
N GLN A 426 19.76 18.21 1.33
CA GLN A 426 18.95 17.33 2.17
C GLN A 426 17.78 16.71 1.39
N ALA A 427 16.97 17.54 0.72
CA ALA A 427 15.79 17.10 -0.04
C ALA A 427 16.14 16.10 -1.16
N SER A 428 17.28 16.30 -1.84
CA SER A 428 17.73 15.45 -2.96
C SER A 428 18.41 14.14 -2.53
N ARG A 429 18.67 13.96 -1.23
CA ARG A 429 19.40 12.80 -0.68
C ARG A 429 18.56 11.95 0.27
N ILE A 430 17.25 12.15 0.31
CA ILE A 430 16.37 11.34 1.16
C ILE A 430 16.13 9.97 0.55
N PRO A 431 16.60 8.86 1.16
CA PRO A 431 16.37 7.53 0.63
C PRO A 431 14.94 7.07 0.92
N CYS A 432 14.25 6.60 -0.11
CA CYS A 432 12.92 6.02 0.00
C CYS A 432 12.81 4.72 -0.80
N ARG A 433 11.86 3.87 -0.40
CA ARG A 433 11.53 2.65 -1.13
C ARG A 433 10.09 2.23 -0.93
N LEU A 434 9.57 1.39 -1.82
CA LEU A 434 8.38 0.60 -1.54
C LEU A 434 8.78 -0.71 -0.85
N ASN A 435 8.07 -1.09 0.21
CA ASN A 435 8.22 -2.40 0.83
C ASN A 435 7.47 -3.48 0.04
N GLU A 436 7.52 -4.70 0.57
CA GLU A 436 6.93 -5.89 -0.04
C GLU A 436 5.40 -5.77 -0.18
N GLN A 437 4.77 -5.06 0.76
CA GLN A 437 3.34 -4.75 0.78
C GLN A 437 2.97 -3.56 -0.12
N GLY A 438 3.92 -2.98 -0.85
CA GLY A 438 3.67 -1.83 -1.72
C GLY A 438 3.38 -0.52 -0.97
N GLN A 439 3.87 -0.41 0.27
CA GLN A 439 3.84 0.81 1.08
C GLN A 439 5.15 1.57 0.95
N TRP A 440 5.09 2.90 0.90
CA TRP A 440 6.27 3.75 0.99
C TRP A 440 6.89 3.71 2.38
N CYS A 441 8.21 3.61 2.39
CA CYS A 441 9.05 3.60 3.56
C CYS A 441 10.21 4.57 3.37
N MET A 442 10.47 5.41 4.37
CA MET A 442 11.67 6.23 4.44
C MET A 442 12.75 5.47 5.21
N MET A 443 14.02 5.64 4.82
CA MET A 443 15.11 5.11 5.63
C MET A 443 15.12 5.81 7.02
N PRO A 444 15.18 5.06 8.14
CA PRO A 444 15.32 5.66 9.47
C PRO A 444 16.55 6.58 9.55
N LYS A 445 16.45 7.71 10.29
CA LYS A 445 17.55 8.70 10.42
C LYS A 445 18.87 8.03 10.86
N ASP A 446 18.82 7.12 11.83
CA ASP A 446 20.00 6.41 12.32
C ASP A 446 20.67 5.53 11.26
N LYS A 447 19.88 4.91 10.38
CA LYS A 447 20.41 4.12 9.26
C LYS A 447 20.98 4.99 8.16
N MET A 448 20.36 6.14 7.86
CA MET A 448 20.93 7.11 6.91
C MET A 448 22.33 7.54 7.35
N ARG A 449 22.51 7.81 8.65
CA ARG A 449 23.80 8.17 9.23
C ARG A 449 24.79 7.01 9.21
N LYS A 450 24.38 5.84 9.68
CA LYS A 450 25.27 4.67 9.84
C LYS A 450 25.67 4.06 8.49
N ASP A 451 24.73 3.89 7.58
CA ASP A 451 24.91 3.08 6.38
C ASP A 451 25.32 3.94 5.17
N LEU A 452 24.94 5.23 5.14
CA LEU A 452 25.19 6.14 4.01
C LEU A 452 26.03 7.38 4.38
N GLY A 453 26.36 7.57 5.66
CA GLY A 453 27.08 8.76 6.12
C GLY A 453 26.29 10.08 5.96
N LEU A 454 24.97 10.01 5.79
CA LEU A 454 24.13 11.18 5.58
C LEU A 454 23.71 11.79 6.94
N PRO A 455 23.81 13.13 7.12
CA PRO A 455 23.33 13.79 8.32
C PRO A 455 21.80 13.80 8.41
N SER A 456 21.25 14.22 9.56
CA SER A 456 19.81 14.41 9.72
C SER A 456 19.31 15.51 8.77
N PRO A 457 18.19 15.29 8.06
CA PRO A 457 17.68 16.24 7.07
C PRO A 457 16.76 17.31 7.69
N ASP A 458 17.22 18.01 8.73
CA ASP A 458 16.38 18.84 9.61
C ASP A 458 15.60 19.94 8.85
N ARG A 459 16.21 20.60 7.85
CA ARG A 459 15.49 21.60 7.03
C ARG A 459 14.41 20.95 6.19
N TRP A 460 14.71 19.83 5.54
CA TRP A 460 13.74 19.10 4.73
C TRP A 460 12.58 18.54 5.56
N ASP A 461 12.85 18.07 6.78
CA ASP A 461 11.82 17.56 7.68
C ASP A 461 10.78 18.64 8.01
N THR A 462 11.19 19.89 8.25
CA THR A 462 10.24 21.01 8.45
C THR A 462 9.33 21.26 7.24
N TYR A 463 9.83 21.07 6.01
CA TYR A 463 8.99 21.15 4.80
C TYR A 463 7.96 20.01 4.76
N CYS A 464 8.35 18.80 5.18
CA CYS A 464 7.46 17.64 5.25
C CYS A 464 6.35 17.85 6.29
N PHE A 465 6.66 18.47 7.43
CA PHE A 465 5.70 18.74 8.50
C PHE A 465 4.51 19.59 8.05
N HIS A 466 4.68 20.45 7.03
CA HIS A 466 3.56 21.20 6.45
C HIS A 466 2.50 20.29 5.80
N PHE A 467 2.75 18.99 5.62
CA PHE A 467 1.78 18.01 5.10
C PHE A 467 1.15 17.13 6.20
N LEU A 468 1.49 17.38 7.47
CA LEU A 468 0.97 16.65 8.63
C LEU A 468 0.07 17.49 9.54
N THR A 469 0.08 18.81 9.39
CA THR A 469 -0.71 19.73 10.22
C THR A 469 -1.78 20.43 9.41
N ASP A 470 -2.92 20.73 10.01
CA ASP A 470 -3.91 21.63 9.40
C ASP A 470 -3.44 23.10 9.48
N TYR A 471 -4.14 23.98 8.77
CA TYR A 471 -3.93 25.42 8.83
C TYR A 471 -5.27 26.11 9.09
N ILE A 472 -5.22 27.29 9.73
CA ILE A 472 -6.41 28.12 9.94
C ILE A 472 -6.54 29.08 8.75
N PRO A 473 -7.61 29.00 7.93
CA PRO A 473 -7.79 29.88 6.78
C PRO A 473 -7.82 31.35 7.19
N SER A 474 -7.16 32.23 6.43
CA SER A 474 -7.18 33.68 6.67
C SER A 474 -8.57 34.31 6.47
N SER A 475 -9.43 33.66 5.69
CA SER A 475 -10.84 34.01 5.53
C SER A 475 -11.70 33.66 6.75
N MET A 476 -11.20 32.78 7.63
CA MET A 476 -11.82 32.48 8.91
C MET A 476 -11.42 33.61 9.86
N VAL A 477 -12.04 34.78 9.65
CA VAL A 477 -11.89 35.92 10.56
C VAL A 477 -12.35 35.44 11.92
N ILE A 478 -11.43 35.39 12.89
CA ILE A 478 -11.75 35.21 14.30
C ILE A 478 -12.73 36.35 14.63
N THR A 479 -14.02 36.03 14.78
CA THR A 479 -15.01 37.03 15.18
C THR A 479 -14.63 37.57 16.56
N ASP A 480 -14.99 38.82 16.85
CA ASP A 480 -14.71 39.41 18.18
C ASP A 480 -15.26 38.53 19.31
N ASP A 481 -16.33 37.76 19.04
CA ASP A 481 -16.89 36.74 19.93
C ASP A 481 -15.91 35.59 20.23
N MET A 482 -15.18 35.08 19.21
CA MET A 482 -14.17 34.03 19.40
C MET A 482 -12.91 34.56 20.11
N ARG A 483 -12.59 35.85 19.99
CA ARG A 483 -11.55 36.50 20.82
C ARG A 483 -12.00 36.62 22.27
N ALA A 484 -13.22 37.06 22.50
CA ALA A 484 -13.78 37.22 23.84
C ALA A 484 -13.85 35.88 24.59
N GLU A 485 -14.22 34.78 23.90
CA GLU A 485 -14.28 33.44 24.49
C GLU A 485 -12.89 32.93 24.86
N HIS A 486 -11.89 33.15 24.00
CA HIS A 486 -10.51 32.72 24.27
C HIS A 486 -9.83 33.56 25.38
N GLU A 487 -10.13 34.86 25.45
CA GLU A 487 -9.70 35.74 26.55
C GLU A 487 -10.37 35.36 27.88
N SER A 488 -11.66 34.98 27.86
CA SER A 488 -12.37 34.54 29.08
C SER A 488 -11.83 33.21 29.60
N VAL A 489 -11.54 32.26 28.72
CA VAL A 489 -10.93 30.96 29.10
C VAL A 489 -9.51 31.17 29.63
N SER A 490 -8.75 32.08 29.04
CA SER A 490 -7.39 32.42 29.49
C SER A 490 -7.38 33.17 30.83
N ALA A 491 -8.39 34.01 31.10
CA ALA A 491 -8.57 34.69 32.37
C ALA A 491 -9.00 33.72 33.48
N TRP A 492 -9.97 32.84 33.18
CA TRP A 492 -10.43 31.79 34.10
C TRP A 492 -9.30 30.81 34.47
N ALA A 493 -8.47 30.41 33.50
CA ALA A 493 -7.32 29.54 33.76
C ALA A 493 -6.25 30.23 34.62
N LYS A 494 -6.07 31.55 34.50
CA LYS A 494 -5.15 32.33 35.37
C LYS A 494 -5.70 32.50 36.78
N GLU A 495 -7.01 32.64 36.95
CA GLU A 495 -7.66 32.69 38.28
C GLU A 495 -7.53 31.35 39.01
N LEU A 496 -7.74 30.22 38.33
CA LEU A 496 -7.56 28.88 38.91
C LEU A 496 -6.13 28.62 39.41
N VAL A 497 -5.11 29.13 38.70
CA VAL A 497 -3.70 28.99 39.11
C VAL A 497 -3.35 29.94 40.26
N ALA A 498 -4.10 31.04 40.43
CA ALA A 498 -3.90 31.98 41.54
C ALA A 498 -4.58 31.52 42.85
N GLU A 499 -5.61 30.67 42.77
CA GLU A 499 -6.27 30.07 43.95
C GLU A 499 -5.51 28.87 44.56
N ASP A 500 -4.56 28.29 43.82
CA ASP A 500 -3.73 27.14 44.24
C ASP A 500 -2.32 27.53 44.76
N ILE A 501 -2.07 28.82 45.07
CA ILE A 501 -0.81 29.32 45.69
C ILE A 501 -1.04 29.77 47.14
#